data_AF-G5J528-F1
#
_entry.id   AF-G5J528-F1
#
_cell.length_a   1.000
_cell.length_b   1.000
_cell.length_c   1.000
_cell.angle_alpha   90.00
_cell.angle_beta   90.00
_cell.angle_gamma   90.00
#
_symmetry.space_group_name_H-M   'P 1'
#
loop_
_entity.id
_entity.type
_entity.pdbx_description
1 polymer ?
#
loop_
_entity_poly.entity_id
_entity_poly.type
_entity_poly.pdbx_seq_one_letter_code
_entity_poly.pdbx_strand_id
1 'polypeptide(L)'
;MSGSRTEIKLLACQHNDQTWSPVPGEEVIALDEFDQMGEGSLLMVNLGNNRQIQGEPQAAAPELVRQLQKLSRLSEKLKTQQEEIEQWKQSLTYQSQELARREAEIETRLEQMEEVEKELSQIERRRQEADSAWDRVDQTQQQLQDFQRRFGRILDLPGIEAEKIQQLVIRIAESSLGLESLEKPFSAALKALEEQQEIFNPFWQELDSLKSQVQRQTREVQQQGEVLENRFQALEETQISLEEAKIQWGVQQNILSNKQDRCKKVNDNLQVIQELKHSLEQVADGTADIGSEGKVDLVSLENMPLGELEEKLKSLQEDLEKLVRFVNDQEEELTLQRQTVQELQDKLANVGDFERLELENELAEEQERKEFLDRTLTGQRRNLKERQEILLQHLRVLRRRQGVMEFDGQTPTINLDPIVVQLETWENKVIQEQKALATEIQHLHKSVEETQAMIKQLDTEQAQKTKQLEGERENWQQAQVEVAQLQVRLDLYENTLKPLERPMNETKHQLGILGEWLNPS
;
A
#
# COMPACT_ATOMS: atom_id res chain seq x y z
N MET A 1 -69.48 -53.90 -35.90
CA MET A 1 -68.77 -52.69 -35.47
C MET A 1 -67.51 -53.15 -34.74
N SER A 2 -66.38 -53.29 -35.43
CA SER A 2 -65.10 -53.63 -34.79
C SER A 2 -64.47 -52.34 -34.29
N GLY A 3 -64.43 -52.14 -32.97
CA GLY A 3 -63.61 -51.08 -32.38
C GLY A 3 -62.16 -51.49 -32.49
N SER A 4 -61.35 -50.70 -33.21
CA SER A 4 -59.89 -50.79 -33.16
C SER A 4 -59.45 -50.34 -31.76
N ARG A 5 -58.86 -51.25 -31.00
CA ARG A 5 -58.26 -50.95 -29.69
C ARG A 5 -56.83 -50.48 -29.92
N THR A 6 -56.51 -49.28 -29.43
CA THR A 6 -55.15 -48.73 -29.53
C THR A 6 -54.41 -49.04 -28.24
N GLU A 7 -53.26 -49.70 -28.33
CA GLU A 7 -52.44 -50.06 -27.17
C GLU A 7 -51.21 -49.14 -27.10
N ILE A 8 -50.96 -48.50 -25.95
CA ILE A 8 -49.77 -47.68 -25.71
C ILE A 8 -48.81 -48.42 -24.79
N LYS A 9 -47.56 -48.51 -25.22
CA LYS A 9 -46.44 -49.00 -24.40
C LYS A 9 -45.78 -47.83 -23.65
N LEU A 10 -45.67 -47.93 -22.33
CA LEU A 10 -44.97 -46.93 -21.51
C LEU A 10 -43.45 -47.11 -21.63
N LEU A 11 -42.74 -46.03 -21.95
CA LEU A 11 -41.29 -46.07 -22.17
C LEU A 11 -40.49 -45.39 -21.05
N ALA A 12 -40.94 -44.22 -20.59
CA ALA A 12 -40.30 -43.46 -19.52
C ALA A 12 -41.36 -42.65 -18.75
N CYS A 13 -41.11 -42.43 -17.46
CA CYS A 13 -41.93 -41.59 -16.60
C CYS A 13 -41.13 -40.38 -16.11
N GLN A 14 -41.79 -39.23 -16.03
CA GLN A 14 -41.23 -38.01 -15.46
C GLN A 14 -41.55 -37.95 -13.97
N HIS A 15 -40.52 -37.77 -13.14
CA HIS A 15 -40.67 -37.55 -11.70
C HIS A 15 -40.98 -36.08 -11.40
N ASN A 16 -41.41 -35.82 -10.16
CA ASN A 16 -41.70 -34.46 -9.66
C ASN A 16 -40.50 -33.50 -9.80
N ASP A 17 -39.27 -34.03 -9.81
CA ASP A 17 -38.03 -33.28 -9.96
C ASP A 17 -37.65 -33.02 -11.44
N GLN A 18 -38.61 -33.21 -12.36
CA GLN A 18 -38.45 -33.08 -13.82
C GLN A 18 -37.47 -34.06 -14.48
N THR A 19 -36.99 -35.06 -13.73
CA THR A 19 -36.11 -36.12 -14.22
C THR A 19 -36.92 -37.25 -14.85
N TRP A 20 -36.42 -37.81 -15.96
CA TRP A 20 -37.06 -38.94 -16.64
C TRP A 20 -36.34 -40.23 -16.28
N SER A 21 -37.09 -41.25 -15.86
CA SER A 21 -36.56 -42.60 -15.68
C SER A 21 -37.24 -43.59 -16.62
N PRO A 22 -36.51 -44.57 -17.18
CA PRO A 22 -37.12 -45.62 -17.98
C PRO A 22 -38.08 -46.45 -17.13
N VAL A 23 -39.24 -46.81 -17.67
CA VAL A 23 -40.19 -47.70 -16.98
C VAL A 23 -39.66 -49.14 -17.09
N PRO A 24 -39.41 -49.84 -15.97
CA PRO A 24 -38.91 -51.21 -16.02
C PRO A 24 -40.05 -52.18 -16.36
N GLY A 25 -40.02 -52.74 -17.57
CA GLY A 25 -40.98 -53.75 -18.05
C GLY A 25 -41.83 -53.27 -19.23
N GLU A 26 -42.45 -54.20 -19.96
CA GLU A 26 -43.37 -53.89 -21.06
C GLU A 26 -44.79 -53.63 -20.51
N GLU A 27 -44.98 -52.47 -19.89
CA GLU A 27 -46.31 -52.04 -19.43
C GLU A 27 -47.11 -51.43 -20.60
N VAL A 28 -48.27 -52.03 -20.90
CA VAL A 28 -49.15 -51.63 -22.01
C VAL A 28 -50.52 -51.20 -21.45
N ILE A 29 -51.01 -50.03 -21.88
CA ILE A 29 -52.31 -49.47 -21.49
C ILE A 29 -53.19 -49.36 -22.74
N ALA A 30 -54.44 -49.85 -22.65
CA ALA A 30 -55.41 -49.73 -23.73
C ALA A 30 -56.12 -48.36 -23.71
N LEU A 31 -56.20 -47.72 -24.88
CA LEU A 31 -56.99 -46.53 -25.16
C LEU A 31 -58.18 -46.91 -26.03
N ASP A 32 -59.37 -46.52 -25.57
CA ASP A 32 -60.59 -46.63 -26.36
C ASP A 32 -60.77 -45.33 -27.17
N GLU A 33 -60.89 -45.48 -28.50
CA GLU A 33 -61.13 -44.45 -29.51
C GLU A 33 -60.07 -43.34 -29.62
N PHE A 34 -59.00 -43.63 -30.37
CA PHE A 34 -58.04 -42.62 -30.85
C PHE A 34 -57.69 -42.88 -32.32
N ASP A 35 -58.43 -42.26 -33.25
CA ASP A 35 -58.39 -42.58 -34.69
C ASP A 35 -57.39 -41.75 -35.52
N GLN A 36 -56.51 -40.95 -34.90
CA GLN A 36 -55.74 -39.92 -35.63
C GLN A 36 -54.22 -39.99 -35.55
N MET A 37 -53.60 -41.08 -35.09
CA MET A 37 -52.13 -41.21 -35.07
C MET A 37 -51.66 -42.57 -35.58
N GLY A 38 -50.63 -42.56 -36.45
CA GLY A 38 -50.03 -43.78 -37.01
C GLY A 38 -49.26 -44.59 -35.98
N GLU A 39 -49.22 -45.91 -36.18
CA GLU A 39 -48.46 -46.87 -35.35
C GLU A 39 -46.99 -46.44 -35.22
N GLY A 40 -46.46 -46.40 -33.99
CA GLY A 40 -45.10 -45.96 -33.69
C GLY A 40 -44.93 -44.48 -33.29
N SER A 41 -46.02 -43.72 -33.15
CA SER A 41 -45.97 -42.33 -32.70
C SER A 41 -45.71 -42.19 -31.20
N LEU A 42 -44.78 -41.30 -30.80
CA LEU A 42 -44.48 -41.02 -29.39
C LEU A 42 -45.49 -40.03 -28.80
N LEU A 43 -46.13 -40.43 -27.70
CA LEU A 43 -47.16 -39.68 -27.01
C LEU A 43 -46.76 -39.41 -25.57
N MET A 44 -47.15 -38.23 -25.07
CA MET A 44 -47.02 -37.85 -23.68
C MET A 44 -48.39 -37.90 -23.03
N VAL A 45 -48.51 -38.68 -21.96
CA VAL A 45 -49.79 -39.05 -21.36
C VAL A 45 -49.68 -38.85 -19.85
N ASN A 46 -50.63 -38.11 -19.27
CA ASN A 46 -50.70 -37.92 -17.82
C ASN A 46 -51.46 -39.08 -17.20
N LEU A 47 -50.84 -39.79 -16.26
CA LEU A 47 -51.45 -40.92 -15.56
C LEU A 47 -51.92 -40.50 -14.17
N GLY A 48 -53.18 -40.78 -13.84
CA GLY A 48 -53.68 -40.62 -12.47
C GLY A 48 -53.21 -41.74 -11.53
N ASN A 49 -53.50 -41.61 -10.23
CA ASN A 49 -53.10 -42.59 -9.19
C ASN A 49 -53.54 -44.05 -9.46
N ASN A 50 -54.57 -44.25 -10.29
CA ASN A 50 -55.07 -45.57 -10.69
C ASN A 50 -54.52 -46.07 -12.05
N ARG A 51 -53.45 -45.45 -12.57
CA ARG A 51 -52.88 -45.73 -13.91
C ARG A 51 -53.89 -45.58 -15.07
N GLN A 52 -54.94 -44.80 -14.85
CA GLN A 52 -55.87 -44.36 -15.88
C GLN A 52 -55.37 -43.06 -16.49
N ILE A 53 -55.56 -42.91 -17.80
CA ILE A 53 -55.17 -41.72 -18.54
C ILE A 53 -56.06 -40.55 -18.11
N GLN A 54 -55.44 -39.48 -17.64
CA GLN A 54 -56.11 -38.23 -17.28
C GLN A 54 -55.79 -37.17 -18.33
N GLY A 55 -56.80 -36.80 -19.12
CA GLY A 55 -56.69 -35.81 -20.21
C GLY A 55 -56.40 -36.42 -21.59
N GLU A 56 -56.39 -35.58 -22.62
CA GLU A 56 -56.10 -36.02 -24.00
C GLU A 56 -54.58 -36.24 -24.19
N PRO A 57 -54.16 -37.36 -24.82
CA PRO A 57 -52.75 -37.65 -25.07
C PRO A 57 -52.17 -36.65 -26.08
N GLN A 58 -51.03 -36.05 -25.74
CA GLN A 58 -50.36 -35.04 -26.57
C GLN A 58 -49.18 -35.63 -27.33
N ALA A 59 -48.83 -35.06 -28.47
CA ALA A 59 -47.64 -35.47 -29.21
C ALA A 59 -46.36 -35.15 -28.40
N ALA A 60 -45.52 -36.16 -28.14
CA ALA A 60 -44.30 -35.98 -27.35
C ALA A 60 -43.16 -35.31 -28.12
N ALA A 61 -43.22 -35.30 -29.46
CA ALA A 61 -42.17 -34.76 -30.33
C ALA A 61 -41.78 -33.29 -30.03
N PRO A 62 -42.70 -32.30 -29.98
CA PRO A 62 -42.33 -30.91 -29.70
C PRO A 62 -41.72 -30.71 -28.31
N GLU A 63 -42.20 -31.44 -27.30
CA GLU A 63 -41.72 -31.36 -25.92
C GLU A 63 -40.30 -31.96 -25.79
N LEU A 64 -40.06 -33.12 -26.39
CA LEU A 64 -38.75 -33.76 -26.43
C LEU A 64 -37.71 -32.89 -27.15
N VAL A 65 -38.09 -32.27 -28.27
CA VAL A 65 -37.22 -31.32 -28.98
C VAL A 65 -36.88 -30.13 -28.07
N ARG A 66 -37.85 -29.59 -27.34
CA ARG A 66 -37.63 -28.50 -26.37
C ARG A 66 -36.66 -28.90 -25.25
N GLN A 67 -36.79 -30.11 -24.70
CA GLN A 67 -35.90 -30.60 -23.64
C GLN A 67 -34.49 -30.88 -24.15
N LEU A 68 -34.34 -31.45 -25.35
CA LEU A 68 -33.03 -31.65 -26.00
C LEU A 68 -32.34 -30.32 -26.30
N GLN A 69 -33.08 -29.30 -26.73
CA GLN A 69 -32.54 -27.95 -26.91
C GLN A 69 -32.07 -27.34 -25.59
N LYS A 70 -32.82 -27.53 -24.49
CA LYS A 70 -32.39 -27.09 -23.15
C LYS A 70 -31.12 -27.82 -22.69
N LEU A 71 -31.04 -29.13 -22.87
CA LEU A 71 -29.86 -29.92 -22.54
C LEU A 71 -28.64 -29.51 -23.38
N SER A 72 -28.84 -29.21 -24.66
CA SER A 72 -27.79 -28.67 -25.53
C SER A 72 -27.24 -27.35 -25.00
N ARG A 73 -28.13 -26.41 -24.61
CA ARG A 73 -27.73 -25.11 -24.03
C ARG A 73 -27.02 -25.26 -22.68
N LEU A 74 -27.47 -26.20 -21.83
CA LEU A 74 -26.81 -26.48 -20.55
C LEU A 74 -25.43 -27.10 -20.75
N SER A 75 -25.29 -28.02 -21.72
CA SER A 75 -23.99 -28.62 -22.09
C SER A 75 -23.01 -27.54 -22.59
N GLU A 76 -23.48 -26.61 -23.41
CA GLU A 76 -22.68 -25.48 -23.90
C GLU A 76 -22.27 -24.52 -22.77
N LYS A 77 -23.18 -24.24 -21.82
CA LYS A 77 -22.85 -23.49 -20.60
C LYS A 77 -21.84 -24.21 -19.70
N LEU A 78 -21.93 -25.53 -19.57
CA LEU A 78 -20.96 -26.30 -18.77
C LEU A 78 -19.57 -26.31 -19.43
N LYS A 79 -19.49 -26.34 -20.77
CA LYS A 79 -18.22 -26.24 -21.50
C LYS A 79 -17.57 -24.87 -21.31
N THR A 80 -18.33 -23.79 -21.45
CA THR A 80 -17.81 -22.43 -21.23
C THR A 80 -17.30 -22.25 -19.80
N GLN A 81 -18.03 -22.74 -18.79
CA GLN A 81 -17.56 -22.75 -17.40
C GLN A 81 -16.30 -23.59 -17.20
N GLN A 82 -16.18 -24.74 -17.87
CA GLN A 82 -14.94 -25.54 -17.83
C GLN A 82 -13.75 -24.80 -18.45
N GLU A 83 -13.97 -24.09 -19.56
CA GLU A 83 -12.94 -23.26 -20.20
C GLU A 83 -12.51 -22.10 -19.29
N GLU A 84 -13.44 -21.43 -18.62
CA GLU A 84 -13.13 -20.39 -17.62
C GLU A 84 -12.33 -20.94 -16.44
N ILE A 85 -12.71 -22.12 -15.92
CA ILE A 85 -11.96 -22.79 -14.84
C ILE A 85 -10.56 -23.16 -15.29
N GLU A 86 -10.38 -23.65 -16.52
CA GLU A 86 -9.05 -23.96 -17.06
C GLU A 86 -8.21 -22.69 -17.25
N GLN A 87 -8.80 -21.59 -17.71
CA GLN A 87 -8.12 -20.29 -17.78
C GLN A 87 -7.71 -19.80 -16.38
N TRP A 88 -8.58 -19.93 -15.38
CA TRP A 88 -8.25 -19.60 -13.99
C TRP A 88 -7.12 -20.46 -13.45
N LYS A 89 -7.12 -21.78 -13.70
CA LYS A 89 -6.01 -22.68 -13.32
C LYS A 89 -4.69 -22.27 -13.98
N GLN A 90 -4.71 -21.89 -15.25
CA GLN A 90 -3.53 -21.41 -15.95
C GLN A 90 -3.00 -20.11 -15.31
N SER A 91 -3.88 -19.17 -15.00
CA SER A 91 -3.50 -17.91 -14.33
C SER A 91 -2.93 -18.15 -12.92
N LEU A 92 -3.52 -19.07 -12.15
CA LEU A 92 -3.04 -19.43 -10.81
C LEU A 92 -1.68 -20.15 -10.88
N THR A 93 -1.48 -21.00 -11.88
CA THR A 93 -0.20 -21.68 -12.12
C THR A 93 0.88 -20.67 -12.46
N TYR A 94 0.57 -19.68 -13.31
CA TYR A 94 1.49 -18.60 -13.64
C TYR A 94 1.83 -17.75 -12.41
N GLN A 95 0.83 -17.38 -11.60
CA GLN A 95 1.06 -16.63 -10.36
C GLN A 95 1.92 -17.42 -9.36
N SER A 96 1.68 -18.72 -9.22
CA SER A 96 2.49 -19.61 -8.37
C SER A 96 3.94 -19.71 -8.85
N GLN A 97 4.16 -19.82 -10.16
CA GLN A 97 5.49 -19.81 -10.76
C GLN A 97 6.21 -18.48 -10.53
N GLU A 98 5.52 -17.35 -10.69
CA GLU A 98 6.11 -16.02 -10.50
C GLU A 98 6.41 -15.76 -9.01
N LEU A 99 5.58 -16.26 -8.09
CA LEU A 99 5.87 -16.24 -6.65
C LEU A 99 7.11 -17.08 -6.32
N ALA A 100 7.18 -18.32 -6.81
CA ALA A 100 8.35 -19.18 -6.60
C ALA A 100 9.63 -18.55 -7.18
N ARG A 101 9.52 -17.84 -8.32
CA ARG A 101 10.62 -17.07 -8.90
C ARG A 101 11.07 -15.93 -8.00
N ARG A 102 10.12 -15.17 -7.44
CA ARG A 102 10.42 -14.07 -6.49
C ARG A 102 11.02 -14.58 -5.19
N GLU A 103 10.52 -15.70 -4.67
CA GLU A 103 11.07 -16.36 -3.48
C GLU A 103 12.53 -16.76 -3.72
N ALA A 104 12.84 -17.39 -4.87
CA ALA A 104 14.21 -17.71 -5.25
C ALA A 104 15.10 -16.46 -5.42
N GLU A 105 14.57 -15.36 -5.96
CA GLU A 105 15.31 -14.09 -6.05
C GLU A 105 15.60 -13.51 -4.65
N ILE A 106 14.67 -13.62 -3.71
CA ILE A 106 14.87 -13.16 -2.34
C ILE A 106 15.89 -14.05 -1.63
N GLU A 107 15.82 -15.37 -1.79
CA GLU A 107 16.76 -16.31 -1.20
C GLU A 107 18.19 -16.06 -1.70
N THR A 108 18.37 -15.87 -3.01
CA THR A 108 19.68 -15.51 -3.57
C THR A 108 20.19 -14.16 -3.08
N ARG A 109 19.31 -13.17 -2.86
CA ARG A 109 19.71 -11.89 -2.25
C ARG A 109 20.10 -12.04 -0.78
N LEU A 110 19.42 -12.89 -0.02
CA LEU A 110 19.77 -13.18 1.37
C LEU A 110 21.13 -13.88 1.45
N GLU A 111 21.40 -14.84 0.57
CA GLU A 111 22.71 -15.47 0.47
C GLU A 111 23.82 -14.46 0.14
N GLN A 112 23.56 -13.53 -0.78
CA GLN A 112 24.49 -12.42 -1.08
C GLN A 112 24.72 -11.51 0.13
N MET A 113 23.67 -11.19 0.90
CA MET A 113 23.82 -10.38 2.12
C MET A 113 24.65 -11.11 3.18
N GLU A 114 24.42 -12.40 3.39
CA GLU A 114 25.25 -13.20 4.30
C GLU A 114 26.71 -13.28 3.84
N GLU A 115 26.95 -13.39 2.52
CA GLU A 115 28.30 -13.38 1.97
C GLU A 115 28.98 -12.02 2.21
N VAL A 116 28.28 -10.92 1.98
CA VAL A 116 28.77 -9.56 2.28
C VAL A 116 29.05 -9.38 3.76
N GLU A 117 28.19 -9.88 4.67
CA GLU A 117 28.44 -9.84 6.11
C GLU A 117 29.68 -10.66 6.51
N LYS A 118 29.87 -11.83 5.90
CA LYS A 118 31.09 -12.65 6.08
C LYS A 118 32.31 -11.92 5.54
N GLU A 119 32.22 -11.23 4.41
CA GLU A 119 33.32 -10.42 3.87
C GLU A 119 33.64 -9.22 4.77
N LEU A 120 32.62 -8.51 5.25
CA LEU A 120 32.79 -7.38 6.17
C LEU A 120 33.46 -7.81 7.48
N SER A 121 32.99 -8.90 8.09
CA SER A 121 33.62 -9.43 9.31
C SER A 121 35.06 -9.91 9.06
N GLN A 122 35.36 -10.50 7.89
CA GLN A 122 36.73 -10.81 7.49
C GLN A 122 37.59 -9.56 7.29
N ILE A 123 37.03 -8.50 6.70
CA ILE A 123 37.72 -7.21 6.52
C ILE A 123 38.00 -6.54 7.86
N GLU A 124 37.02 -6.52 8.77
CA GLU A 124 37.20 -6.00 10.13
C GLU A 124 38.27 -6.76 10.89
N ARG A 125 38.27 -8.09 10.79
CA ARG A 125 39.32 -8.90 11.40
C ARG A 125 40.69 -8.63 10.79
N ARG A 126 40.79 -8.51 9.47
CA ARG A 126 42.04 -8.13 8.78
C ARG A 126 42.49 -6.73 9.15
N ARG A 127 41.57 -5.78 9.35
CA ARG A 127 41.88 -4.43 9.84
C ARG A 127 42.41 -4.48 11.27
N GLN A 128 41.74 -5.17 12.18
CA GLN A 128 42.21 -5.35 13.55
C GLN A 128 43.59 -6.02 13.61
N GLU A 129 43.82 -7.04 12.77
CA GLU A 129 45.13 -7.70 12.66
C GLU A 129 46.19 -6.74 12.09
N ALA A 130 45.85 -5.96 11.06
CA ALA A 130 46.73 -4.94 10.49
C ALA A 130 47.03 -3.81 11.49
N ASP A 131 46.04 -3.29 12.19
CA ASP A 131 46.19 -2.27 13.23
C ASP A 131 47.09 -2.80 14.34
N SER A 132 46.87 -4.04 14.81
CA SER A 132 47.75 -4.66 15.81
C SER A 132 49.18 -4.94 15.31
N ALA A 133 49.36 -5.11 14.00
CA ALA A 133 50.67 -5.29 13.37
C ALA A 133 51.37 -3.94 13.17
N TRP A 134 50.63 -2.89 12.81
CA TRP A 134 51.11 -1.52 12.72
C TRP A 134 51.45 -0.95 14.09
N ASP A 135 50.65 -1.22 15.11
CA ASP A 135 50.97 -0.88 16.51
C ASP A 135 52.27 -1.55 16.96
N ARG A 136 52.51 -2.81 16.57
CA ARG A 136 53.77 -3.51 16.89
C ARG A 136 54.96 -2.99 16.09
N VAL A 137 54.77 -2.67 14.82
CA VAL A 137 55.83 -2.09 13.97
C VAL A 137 56.17 -0.67 14.42
N ASP A 138 55.17 0.14 14.78
CA ASP A 138 55.37 1.50 15.27
C ASP A 138 55.99 1.48 16.68
N GLN A 139 55.54 0.59 17.58
CA GLN A 139 56.20 0.39 18.88
C GLN A 139 57.65 -0.09 18.73
N THR A 140 57.94 -1.03 17.83
CA THR A 140 59.33 -1.52 17.64
C THR A 140 60.21 -0.51 16.92
N GLN A 141 59.66 0.27 15.99
CA GLN A 141 60.38 1.32 15.26
C GLN A 141 60.61 2.55 16.14
N GLN A 142 59.66 2.93 16.99
CA GLN A 142 59.83 3.97 18.01
C GLN A 142 60.78 3.52 19.11
N GLN A 143 60.72 2.27 19.58
CA GLN A 143 61.71 1.73 20.51
C GLN A 143 63.13 1.67 19.91
N LEU A 144 63.29 1.31 18.63
CA LEU A 144 64.60 1.31 17.94
C LEU A 144 65.13 2.72 17.68
N GLN A 145 64.27 3.67 17.30
CA GLN A 145 64.67 5.06 17.06
C GLN A 145 64.92 5.82 18.37
N ASP A 146 64.12 5.58 19.41
CA ASP A 146 64.36 6.14 20.74
C ASP A 146 65.58 5.51 21.41
N PHE A 147 65.87 4.23 21.16
CA PHE A 147 67.11 3.59 21.61
C PHE A 147 68.34 4.10 20.84
N GLN A 148 68.30 4.13 19.49
CA GLN A 148 69.43 4.65 18.68
C GLN A 148 69.65 6.16 18.87
N ARG A 149 68.63 6.95 19.20
CA ARG A 149 68.79 8.40 19.48
C ARG A 149 69.18 8.69 20.93
N ARG A 150 68.63 7.98 21.92
CA ARG A 150 69.02 8.15 23.34
C ARG A 150 70.38 7.53 23.65
N PHE A 151 70.72 6.42 23.01
CA PHE A 151 71.93 5.67 23.30
C PHE A 151 72.94 5.62 22.14
N GLY A 152 72.62 6.03 20.91
CA GLY A 152 73.65 6.11 19.85
C GLY A 152 74.75 7.16 20.13
N ARG A 153 74.45 8.19 20.94
CA ARG A 153 75.46 9.15 21.45
C ARG A 153 75.98 8.82 22.84
N ILE A 154 75.29 8.00 23.64
CA ILE A 154 75.70 7.64 25.01
C ILE A 154 76.42 6.27 25.05
N LEU A 155 76.14 5.33 24.14
CA LEU A 155 76.86 4.06 23.96
C LEU A 155 78.24 4.24 23.30
N ASP A 156 78.48 5.38 22.64
CA ASP A 156 79.81 5.80 22.17
C ASP A 156 80.58 6.65 23.20
N LEU A 157 80.04 6.84 24.40
CA LEU A 157 80.79 7.38 25.53
C LEU A 157 81.20 6.21 26.45
N PRO A 158 82.48 5.81 26.43
CA PRO A 158 82.95 4.65 27.16
C PRO A 158 82.79 4.89 28.67
N GLY A 159 82.49 3.84 29.44
CA GLY A 159 82.32 3.81 30.90
C GLY A 159 83.55 4.19 31.73
N ILE A 160 84.28 5.24 31.34
CA ILE A 160 85.57 5.66 31.89
C ILE A 160 85.38 6.63 33.06
N GLU A 161 84.21 7.28 33.22
CA GLU A 161 84.00 8.26 34.30
C GLU A 161 83.60 7.62 35.63
N ALA A 162 82.85 6.51 35.61
CA ALA A 162 82.57 5.73 36.81
C ALA A 162 83.83 5.04 37.35
N GLU A 163 84.69 4.51 36.46
CA GLU A 163 85.99 3.96 36.84
C GLU A 163 86.95 5.04 37.34
N LYS A 164 86.94 6.26 36.78
CA LYS A 164 87.73 7.38 37.31
C LYS A 164 87.27 7.80 38.70
N ILE A 165 85.98 7.84 38.97
CA ILE A 165 85.47 8.16 40.31
C ILE A 165 85.83 7.04 41.30
N GLN A 166 85.69 5.76 40.92
CA GLN A 166 86.13 4.66 41.78
C GLN A 166 87.66 4.64 41.99
N GLN A 167 88.46 4.96 40.97
CA GLN A 167 89.91 5.09 41.08
C GLN A 167 90.34 6.28 41.94
N LEU A 168 89.61 7.40 41.89
CA LEU A 168 89.86 8.55 42.76
C LEU A 168 89.47 8.22 44.21
N VAL A 169 88.36 7.50 44.44
CA VAL A 169 87.96 7.04 45.78
C VAL A 169 88.98 6.06 46.37
N ILE A 170 89.48 5.09 45.58
CA ILE A 170 90.55 4.17 46.02
C ILE A 170 91.85 4.95 46.28
N ARG A 171 92.19 5.94 45.44
CA ARG A 171 93.39 6.77 45.62
C ARG A 171 93.31 7.71 46.83
N ILE A 172 92.10 8.15 47.22
CA ILE A 172 91.87 8.95 48.44
C ILE A 172 91.90 8.06 49.69
N ALA A 173 91.36 6.83 49.60
CA ALA A 173 91.44 5.87 50.70
C ALA A 173 92.89 5.43 50.99
N GLU A 174 93.76 5.44 49.98
CA GLU A 174 95.18 5.05 50.11
C GLU A 174 96.15 6.24 50.34
N SER A 175 95.72 7.51 50.21
CA SER A 175 96.59 8.67 50.42
C SER A 175 96.13 9.57 51.56
N SER A 176 96.95 9.63 52.62
CA SER A 176 96.85 10.60 53.71
C SER A 176 97.34 11.99 53.28
N LEU A 177 96.76 12.55 52.22
CA LEU A 177 97.06 13.88 51.69
C LEU A 177 95.78 14.74 51.63
N GLY A 178 95.59 15.55 52.69
CA GLY A 178 94.91 16.85 52.69
C GLY A 178 93.45 16.94 52.21
N LEU A 179 92.53 17.00 53.17
CA LEU A 179 91.11 17.38 52.98
C LEU A 179 90.92 18.67 52.13
N GLU A 180 91.87 19.61 52.16
CA GLU A 180 91.79 20.87 51.39
C GLU A 180 91.81 20.67 49.86
N SER A 181 92.38 19.55 49.37
CA SER A 181 92.42 19.27 47.93
C SER A 181 91.10 18.76 47.36
N LEU A 182 90.18 18.34 48.25
CA LEU A 182 88.87 17.79 47.93
C LEU A 182 87.76 18.84 47.99
N GLU A 183 87.92 19.92 48.77
CA GLU A 183 86.91 20.96 48.94
C GLU A 183 86.53 21.66 47.61
N LYS A 184 87.51 21.89 46.72
CA LYS A 184 87.30 22.48 45.39
C LYS A 184 86.53 21.56 44.43
N PRO A 185 86.91 20.29 44.21
CA PRO A 185 86.12 19.39 43.37
C PRO A 185 84.75 19.05 43.97
N PHE A 186 84.58 19.00 45.30
CA PHE A 186 83.26 18.82 45.92
C PHE A 186 82.36 20.04 45.75
N SER A 187 82.86 21.27 45.98
CA SER A 187 82.09 22.49 45.72
C SER A 187 81.79 22.70 44.24
N ALA A 188 82.67 22.26 43.34
CA ALA A 188 82.40 22.23 41.90
C ALA A 188 81.33 21.19 41.53
N ALA A 189 81.33 20.02 42.15
CA ALA A 189 80.29 19.01 41.96
C ALA A 189 78.92 19.47 42.50
N LEU A 190 78.89 20.14 43.66
CA LEU A 190 77.66 20.74 44.21
C LEU A 190 77.10 21.85 43.31
N LYS A 191 77.95 22.75 42.80
CA LYS A 191 77.54 23.78 41.83
C LYS A 191 77.05 23.19 40.51
N ALA A 192 77.73 22.18 39.98
CA ALA A 192 77.27 21.46 38.79
C ALA A 192 75.92 20.76 39.04
N LEU A 193 75.65 20.29 40.26
CA LEU A 193 74.37 19.71 40.65
C LEU A 193 73.26 20.78 40.79
N GLU A 194 73.58 21.96 41.32
CA GLU A 194 72.67 23.12 41.38
C GLU A 194 72.32 23.64 39.99
N GLU A 195 73.31 23.78 39.11
CA GLU A 195 73.10 24.13 37.70
C GLU A 195 72.24 23.08 36.98
N GLN A 196 72.44 21.79 37.27
CA GLN A 196 71.56 20.73 36.77
C GLN A 196 70.14 20.88 37.32
N GLN A 197 69.92 21.19 38.60
CA GLN A 197 68.58 21.44 39.15
C GLN A 197 67.88 22.64 38.51
N GLU A 198 68.60 23.73 38.23
CA GLU A 198 68.04 24.88 37.50
C GLU A 198 67.61 24.52 36.08
N ILE A 199 68.32 23.60 35.42
CA ILE A 199 67.93 23.08 34.10
C ILE A 199 66.65 22.22 34.17
N PHE A 200 66.41 21.49 35.28
CA PHE A 200 65.21 20.65 35.43
C PHE A 200 63.95 21.41 35.87
N ASN A 201 64.07 22.51 36.61
CA ASN A 201 62.94 23.33 37.04
C ASN A 201 61.95 23.75 35.92
N PRO A 202 62.39 24.26 34.75
CA PRO A 202 61.48 24.59 33.66
C PRO A 202 60.76 23.35 33.10
N PHE A 203 61.41 22.18 33.05
CA PHE A 203 60.76 20.94 32.60
C PHE A 203 59.65 20.48 33.54
N TRP A 204 59.78 20.68 34.85
CA TRP A 204 58.71 20.40 35.81
C TRP A 204 57.53 21.38 35.67
N GLN A 205 57.80 22.67 35.40
CA GLN A 205 56.75 23.65 35.12
C GLN A 205 56.01 23.35 33.80
N GLU A 206 56.74 22.93 32.76
CA GLU A 206 56.16 22.48 31.50
C GLU A 206 55.31 21.21 31.70
N LEU A 207 55.76 20.24 32.51
CA LEU A 207 55.00 19.04 32.83
C LEU A 207 53.69 19.36 33.56
N ASP A 208 53.71 20.21 34.59
CA ASP A 208 52.50 20.63 35.31
C ASP A 208 51.52 21.38 34.40
N SER A 209 52.04 22.18 33.46
CA SER A 209 51.23 22.87 32.46
C SER A 209 50.57 21.89 31.48
N LEU A 210 51.32 20.90 30.97
CA LEU A 210 50.84 19.85 30.08
C LEU A 210 49.81 18.96 30.80
N LYS A 211 50.04 18.64 32.07
CA LYS A 211 49.10 17.89 32.90
C LYS A 211 47.78 18.61 33.10
N SER A 212 47.86 19.91 33.38
CA SER A 212 46.67 20.76 33.49
C SER A 212 45.92 20.86 32.16
N GLN A 213 46.64 20.95 31.04
CA GLN A 213 46.06 21.01 29.70
C GLN A 213 45.37 19.69 29.31
N VAL A 214 46.04 18.55 29.51
CA VAL A 214 45.48 17.20 29.30
C VAL A 214 44.23 17.01 30.15
N GLN A 215 44.24 17.39 31.42
CA GLN A 215 43.07 17.25 32.29
C GLN A 215 41.88 18.10 31.83
N ARG A 216 42.13 19.33 31.34
CA ARG A 216 41.07 20.20 30.82
C ARG A 216 40.47 19.63 29.53
N GLN A 217 41.30 19.29 28.56
CA GLN A 217 40.83 18.76 27.27
C GLN A 217 40.19 17.38 27.43
N THR A 218 40.69 16.53 28.34
CA THR A 218 40.03 15.24 28.66
C THR A 218 38.61 15.47 29.20
N ARG A 219 38.41 16.46 30.08
CA ARG A 219 37.07 16.80 30.60
C ARG A 219 36.16 17.39 29.52
N GLU A 220 36.69 18.25 28.67
CA GLU A 220 35.93 18.82 27.55
C GLU A 220 35.48 17.75 26.55
N VAL A 221 36.36 16.81 26.19
CA VAL A 221 36.03 15.67 25.32
C VAL A 221 35.01 14.74 25.98
N GLN A 222 35.11 14.50 27.30
CA GLN A 222 34.10 13.72 28.03
C GLN A 222 32.72 14.39 28.03
N GLN A 223 32.66 15.70 28.31
CA GLN A 223 31.40 16.47 28.27
C GLN A 223 30.79 16.49 26.87
N GLN A 224 31.61 16.67 25.83
CA GLN A 224 31.15 16.58 24.44
C GLN A 224 30.60 15.19 24.11
N GLY A 225 31.23 14.13 24.62
CA GLY A 225 30.76 12.75 24.48
C GLY A 225 29.37 12.54 25.09
N GLU A 226 29.16 13.00 26.32
CA GLU A 226 27.84 12.92 26.98
C GLU A 226 26.76 13.72 26.23
N VAL A 227 27.10 14.91 25.71
CA VAL A 227 26.16 15.71 24.91
C VAL A 227 25.82 15.00 23.59
N LEU A 228 26.80 14.39 22.93
CA LEU A 228 26.58 13.63 21.71
C LEU A 228 25.69 12.40 21.98
N GLU A 229 25.95 11.66 23.05
CA GLU A 229 25.14 10.49 23.44
C GLU A 229 23.68 10.88 23.69
N ASN A 230 23.43 11.97 24.41
CA ASN A 230 22.07 12.50 24.62
C ASN A 230 21.40 12.90 23.29
N ARG A 231 22.15 13.48 22.34
CA ARG A 231 21.60 13.84 21.02
C ARG A 231 21.35 12.61 20.14
N PHE A 232 22.15 11.55 20.25
CA PHE A 232 21.89 10.27 19.59
C PHE A 232 20.61 9.63 20.12
N GLN A 233 20.41 9.60 21.44
CA GLN A 233 19.15 9.12 22.04
C GLN A 233 17.94 9.93 21.54
N ALA A 234 18.06 11.27 21.50
CA ALA A 234 17.00 12.11 20.96
C ALA A 234 16.73 11.86 19.46
N LEU A 235 17.76 11.51 18.68
CA LEU A 235 17.59 11.11 17.28
C LEU A 235 16.86 9.78 17.16
N GLU A 236 17.23 8.78 17.94
CA GLU A 236 16.56 7.47 17.99
C GLU A 236 15.07 7.63 18.34
N GLU A 237 14.75 8.45 19.35
CA GLU A 237 13.35 8.77 19.68
C GLU A 237 12.60 9.41 18.51
N THR A 238 13.21 10.36 17.80
CA THR A 238 12.59 10.96 16.62
C THR A 238 12.43 9.96 15.47
N GLN A 239 13.37 9.04 15.31
CA GLN A 239 13.31 7.99 14.30
C GLN A 239 12.17 7.00 14.59
N ILE A 240 12.00 6.58 15.85
CA ILE A 240 10.87 5.76 16.29
C ILE A 240 9.55 6.47 16.01
N SER A 241 9.43 7.77 16.37
CA SER A 241 8.21 8.54 16.11
C SER A 241 7.87 8.66 14.62
N LEU A 242 8.90 8.71 13.77
CA LEU A 242 8.78 8.79 12.32
C LEU A 242 8.38 7.43 11.72
N GLU A 243 8.92 6.33 12.24
CA GLU A 243 8.49 4.98 11.88
C GLU A 243 7.04 4.73 12.28
N GLU A 244 6.63 5.15 13.48
CA GLU A 244 5.23 5.10 13.93
C GLU A 244 4.32 5.92 13.01
N ALA A 245 4.72 7.13 12.64
CA ALA A 245 3.96 7.96 11.71
C ALA A 245 3.83 7.31 10.31
N LYS A 246 4.91 6.70 9.79
CA LYS A 246 4.89 5.95 8.51
C LYS A 246 3.97 4.73 8.56
N ILE A 247 3.97 3.99 9.68
CA ILE A 247 3.04 2.88 9.90
C ILE A 247 1.60 3.38 9.93
N GLN A 248 1.31 4.44 10.69
CA GLN A 248 -0.03 5.04 10.76
C GLN A 248 -0.51 5.50 9.39
N TRP A 249 0.35 6.16 8.61
CA TRP A 249 0.06 6.57 7.24
C TRP A 249 -0.27 5.35 6.36
N GLY A 250 0.53 4.29 6.41
CA GLY A 250 0.26 3.05 5.67
C GLY A 250 -1.07 2.39 6.06
N VAL A 251 -1.43 2.40 7.34
CA VAL A 251 -2.73 1.91 7.82
C VAL A 251 -3.86 2.79 7.29
N GLN A 252 -3.74 4.12 7.37
CA GLN A 252 -4.75 5.05 6.85
C GLN A 252 -4.93 4.91 5.34
N GLN A 253 -3.85 4.73 4.58
CA GLN A 253 -3.86 4.46 3.14
C GLN A 253 -4.65 3.18 2.82
N ASN A 254 -4.42 2.09 3.57
CA ASN A 254 -5.14 0.83 3.40
C ASN A 254 -6.63 0.97 3.76
N ILE A 255 -6.97 1.70 4.82
CA ILE A 255 -8.36 1.97 5.19
C ILE A 255 -9.05 2.77 4.08
N LEU A 256 -8.37 3.78 3.54
CA LEU A 256 -8.87 4.62 2.45
C LEU A 256 -9.12 3.80 1.19
N SER A 257 -8.19 2.93 0.78
CA SER A 257 -8.37 2.01 -0.36
C SER A 257 -9.59 1.10 -0.15
N ASN A 258 -9.71 0.47 1.03
CA ASN A 258 -10.85 -0.39 1.34
C ASN A 258 -12.18 0.37 1.32
N LYS A 259 -12.20 1.61 1.82
CA LYS A 259 -13.40 2.48 1.82
C LYS A 259 -13.75 2.92 0.39
N GLN A 260 -12.76 3.27 -0.44
CA GLN A 260 -12.96 3.56 -1.86
C GLN A 260 -13.55 2.37 -2.61
N ASP A 261 -13.04 1.16 -2.40
CA ASP A 261 -13.57 -0.05 -3.04
C ASP A 261 -14.99 -0.39 -2.56
N ARG A 262 -15.28 -0.18 -1.26
CA ARG A 262 -16.65 -0.27 -0.76
C ARG A 262 -17.57 0.76 -1.42
N CYS A 263 -17.09 2.00 -1.62
CA CYS A 263 -17.86 3.04 -2.29
C CYS A 263 -18.17 2.68 -3.75
N LYS A 264 -17.21 2.08 -4.47
CA LYS A 264 -17.43 1.56 -5.83
C LYS A 264 -18.53 0.48 -5.84
N LYS A 265 -18.42 -0.53 -4.97
CA LYS A 265 -19.44 -1.59 -4.85
C LYS A 265 -20.83 -1.05 -4.52
N VAL A 266 -20.92 -0.04 -3.64
CA VAL A 266 -22.18 0.62 -3.30
C VAL A 266 -22.75 1.36 -4.52
N ASN A 267 -21.90 2.01 -5.32
CA ASN A 267 -22.31 2.67 -6.56
C ASN A 267 -22.78 1.68 -7.63
N ASP A 268 -22.10 0.54 -7.79
CA ASP A 268 -22.51 -0.53 -8.70
C ASP A 268 -23.87 -1.10 -8.28
N ASN A 269 -24.09 -1.33 -6.98
CA ASN A 269 -25.39 -1.76 -6.46
C ASN A 269 -26.49 -0.73 -6.74
N LEU A 270 -26.18 0.56 -6.66
CA LEU A 270 -27.11 1.65 -6.96
C LEU A 270 -27.50 1.62 -8.45
N GLN A 271 -26.53 1.46 -9.35
CA GLN A 271 -26.79 1.28 -10.79
C GLN A 271 -27.68 0.06 -11.06
N VAL A 272 -27.40 -1.09 -10.45
CA VAL A 272 -28.24 -2.29 -10.57
C VAL A 272 -29.66 -2.05 -10.07
N ILE A 273 -29.83 -1.35 -8.94
CA ILE A 273 -31.16 -0.98 -8.43
C ILE A 273 -31.90 -0.07 -9.41
N GLN A 274 -31.21 0.88 -10.05
CA GLN A 274 -31.81 1.77 -11.05
C GLN A 274 -32.19 1.02 -12.33
N GLU A 275 -31.37 0.07 -12.79
CA GLU A 275 -31.70 -0.81 -13.91
C GLU A 275 -32.89 -1.74 -13.58
N LEU A 276 -32.95 -2.28 -12.37
CA LEU A 276 -34.08 -3.08 -11.90
C LEU A 276 -35.36 -2.24 -11.81
N LYS A 277 -35.28 -1.01 -11.30
CA LYS A 277 -36.41 -0.08 -11.29
C LYS A 277 -36.87 0.21 -12.72
N HIS A 278 -35.95 0.51 -13.62
CA HIS A 278 -36.29 0.79 -15.02
C HIS A 278 -36.91 -0.41 -15.73
N SER A 279 -36.39 -1.62 -15.52
CA SER A 279 -36.98 -2.84 -16.07
C SER A 279 -38.34 -3.17 -15.48
N LEU A 280 -38.56 -2.90 -14.19
CA LEU A 280 -39.88 -3.04 -13.57
C LEU A 280 -40.87 -2.01 -14.10
N GLU A 281 -40.45 -0.75 -14.33
CA GLU A 281 -41.27 0.26 -14.98
C GLU A 281 -41.63 -0.16 -16.42
N GLN A 282 -40.69 -0.72 -17.18
CA GLN A 282 -40.95 -1.25 -18.53
C GLN A 282 -41.90 -2.46 -18.52
N VAL A 283 -41.78 -3.36 -17.53
CA VAL A 283 -42.66 -4.53 -17.40
C VAL A 283 -44.04 -4.10 -16.91
N ALA A 284 -44.13 -3.16 -15.96
CA ALA A 284 -45.39 -2.55 -15.54
C ALA A 284 -46.07 -1.83 -16.71
N ASP A 285 -45.32 -1.11 -17.55
CA ASP A 285 -45.84 -0.52 -18.80
C ASP A 285 -46.26 -1.60 -19.83
N GLY A 286 -45.67 -2.80 -19.78
CA GLY A 286 -45.98 -3.93 -20.67
C GLY A 286 -47.15 -4.81 -20.20
N THR A 287 -47.51 -4.79 -18.91
CA THR A 287 -48.58 -5.61 -18.33
C THR A 287 -49.69 -4.82 -17.63
N ALA A 288 -49.55 -3.51 -17.45
CA ALA A 288 -50.61 -2.68 -16.89
C ALA A 288 -51.55 -2.22 -18.01
N ASP A 289 -52.57 -3.02 -18.23
CA ASP A 289 -53.89 -2.42 -18.27
C ASP A 289 -54.25 -1.93 -16.84
N ILE A 290 -54.75 -0.69 -16.77
CA ILE A 290 -55.42 -0.04 -15.62
C ILE A 290 -54.50 0.48 -14.49
N GLY A 291 -54.16 1.77 -14.59
CA GLY A 291 -53.60 2.58 -13.50
C GLY A 291 -53.96 4.08 -13.52
N SER A 292 -54.50 4.64 -14.62
CA SER A 292 -55.08 5.99 -14.63
C SER A 292 -56.61 5.97 -14.69
N GLU A 293 -57.29 5.68 -13.58
CA GLU A 293 -58.73 5.98 -13.41
C GLU A 293 -59.02 7.50 -13.20
N GLY A 294 -58.11 8.39 -13.59
CA GLY A 294 -58.14 9.78 -13.13
C GLY A 294 -58.31 10.90 -14.17
N LYS A 295 -58.26 10.67 -15.48
CA LYS A 295 -58.17 11.80 -16.44
C LYS A 295 -59.17 11.84 -17.58
N VAL A 296 -59.96 10.79 -17.82
CA VAL A 296 -60.93 10.80 -18.92
C VAL A 296 -62.31 10.49 -18.38
N ASP A 297 -63.20 11.47 -18.53
CA ASP A 297 -64.60 11.40 -18.11
C ASP A 297 -65.35 10.39 -19.00
N LEU A 298 -65.27 9.11 -18.62
CA LEU A 298 -65.82 7.96 -19.35
C LEU A 298 -67.31 8.13 -19.67
N VAL A 299 -68.06 8.76 -18.76
CA VAL A 299 -69.49 9.05 -18.92
C VAL A 299 -69.75 10.06 -20.04
N SER A 300 -68.86 11.04 -20.23
CA SER A 300 -68.96 12.03 -21.31
C SER A 300 -68.61 11.43 -22.68
N LEU A 301 -67.72 10.44 -22.72
CA LEU A 301 -67.39 9.69 -23.94
C LEU A 301 -68.47 8.69 -24.34
N GLU A 302 -69.14 8.09 -23.36
CA GLU A 302 -70.26 7.16 -23.55
C GLU A 302 -71.59 7.82 -23.95
N ASN A 303 -71.67 9.16 -23.95
CA ASN A 303 -72.86 9.89 -24.41
C ASN A 303 -72.66 10.68 -25.73
N MET A 304 -71.44 10.71 -26.27
CA MET A 304 -71.12 11.41 -27.54
C MET A 304 -71.57 10.61 -28.77
N PRO A 305 -72.05 11.23 -29.87
CA PRO A 305 -72.37 10.51 -31.10
C PRO A 305 -71.11 9.85 -31.71
N LEU A 306 -71.29 8.69 -32.34
CA LEU A 306 -70.19 7.86 -32.86
C LEU A 306 -69.30 8.61 -33.87
N GLY A 307 -69.88 9.44 -34.73
CA GLY A 307 -69.13 10.23 -35.72
C GLY A 307 -68.17 11.25 -35.09
N GLU A 308 -68.59 11.94 -34.03
CA GLU A 308 -67.73 12.89 -33.31
C GLU A 308 -66.60 12.18 -32.54
N LEU A 309 -66.85 10.96 -32.06
CA LEU A 309 -65.83 10.15 -31.38
C LEU A 309 -64.78 9.60 -32.36
N GLU A 310 -65.19 9.22 -33.57
CA GLU A 310 -64.27 8.83 -34.65
C GLU A 310 -63.42 10.01 -35.15
N GLU A 311 -64.00 11.20 -35.30
CA GLU A 311 -63.25 12.41 -35.65
C GLU A 311 -62.24 12.80 -34.56
N LYS A 312 -62.62 12.74 -33.29
CA LYS A 312 -61.69 12.98 -32.17
C LYS A 312 -60.57 11.94 -32.11
N LEU A 313 -60.87 10.67 -32.39
CA LEU A 313 -59.86 9.62 -32.48
C LEU A 313 -58.86 9.89 -33.60
N LYS A 314 -59.34 10.32 -34.78
CA LYS A 314 -58.46 10.72 -35.88
C LYS A 314 -57.57 11.90 -35.51
N SER A 315 -58.13 12.95 -34.90
CA SER A 315 -57.31 14.09 -34.46
C SER A 315 -56.28 13.70 -33.40
N LEU A 316 -56.65 12.82 -32.46
CA LEU A 316 -55.73 12.33 -31.44
C LEU A 316 -54.64 11.42 -32.03
N GLN A 317 -54.97 10.61 -33.04
CA GLN A 317 -54.00 9.81 -33.78
C GLN A 317 -52.99 10.70 -34.52
N GLU A 318 -53.47 11.70 -35.25
CA GLU A 318 -52.61 12.65 -35.98
C GLU A 318 -51.70 13.45 -35.03
N ASP A 319 -52.23 13.89 -33.89
CA ASP A 319 -51.44 14.62 -32.89
C ASP A 319 -50.44 13.71 -32.17
N LEU A 320 -50.78 12.44 -31.96
CA LEU A 320 -49.86 11.44 -31.43
C LEU A 320 -48.71 11.18 -32.41
N GLU A 321 -49.01 10.99 -33.70
CA GLU A 321 -48.00 10.76 -34.73
C GLU A 321 -47.03 11.93 -34.83
N LYS A 322 -47.52 13.18 -34.75
CA LYS A 322 -46.66 14.38 -34.72
C LYS A 322 -45.73 14.37 -33.51
N LEU A 323 -46.25 14.04 -32.33
CA LEU A 323 -45.44 13.98 -31.11
C LEU A 323 -44.44 12.84 -31.11
N VAL A 324 -44.80 11.67 -31.64
CA VAL A 324 -43.88 10.53 -31.79
C VAL A 324 -42.72 10.93 -32.69
N ARG A 325 -42.99 11.57 -33.84
CA ARG A 325 -41.92 12.07 -34.73
C ARG A 325 -41.04 13.08 -34.02
N PHE A 326 -41.62 14.06 -33.34
CA PHE A 326 -40.87 15.07 -32.62
C PHE A 326 -39.98 14.51 -31.49
N VAL A 327 -40.50 13.56 -30.69
CA VAL A 327 -39.72 12.90 -29.63
C VAL A 327 -38.60 12.05 -30.24
N ASN A 328 -38.86 11.33 -31.33
CA ASN A 328 -37.82 10.57 -32.02
C ASN A 328 -36.72 11.49 -32.56
N ASP A 329 -37.07 12.61 -33.20
CA ASP A 329 -36.09 13.59 -33.69
C ASP A 329 -35.21 14.14 -32.54
N GLN A 330 -35.80 14.42 -31.37
CA GLN A 330 -35.05 14.86 -30.19
C GLN A 330 -34.21 13.75 -29.54
N GLU A 331 -34.66 12.49 -29.59
CA GLU A 331 -33.88 11.35 -29.12
C GLU A 331 -32.66 11.11 -30.02
N GLU A 332 -32.82 11.25 -31.34
CA GLU A 332 -31.71 11.23 -32.28
C GLU A 332 -30.73 12.38 -32.00
N GLU A 333 -31.22 13.60 -31.78
CA GLU A 333 -30.38 14.75 -31.41
C GLU A 333 -29.58 14.48 -30.12
N LEU A 334 -30.21 13.91 -29.10
CA LEU A 334 -29.54 13.53 -27.85
C LEU A 334 -28.46 12.46 -28.09
N THR A 335 -28.69 11.49 -28.98
CA THR A 335 -27.66 10.49 -29.31
C THR A 335 -26.46 11.12 -30.01
N LEU A 336 -26.68 12.08 -30.91
CA LEU A 336 -25.62 12.84 -31.56
C LEU A 336 -24.86 13.69 -30.54
N GLN A 337 -25.55 14.41 -29.65
CA GLN A 337 -24.90 15.20 -28.59
C GLN A 337 -24.05 14.31 -27.66
N ARG A 338 -24.52 13.12 -27.29
CA ARG A 338 -23.73 12.16 -26.50
C ARG A 338 -22.43 11.76 -27.21
N GLN A 339 -22.46 11.56 -28.52
CA GLN A 339 -21.26 11.28 -29.32
C GLN A 339 -20.31 12.49 -29.35
N THR A 340 -20.83 13.71 -29.55
CA THR A 340 -19.98 14.92 -29.54
C THR A 340 -19.30 15.16 -28.21
N VAL A 341 -19.99 14.97 -27.08
CA VAL A 341 -19.41 15.07 -25.74
C VAL A 341 -18.31 14.02 -25.54
N GLN A 342 -18.52 12.79 -26.01
CA GLN A 342 -17.50 11.74 -25.94
C GLN A 342 -16.27 12.09 -26.78
N GLU A 343 -16.46 12.59 -28.00
CA GLU A 343 -15.35 13.02 -28.85
C GLU A 343 -14.56 14.20 -28.25
N LEU A 344 -15.25 15.15 -27.61
CA LEU A 344 -14.59 16.26 -26.92
C LEU A 344 -13.80 15.76 -25.70
N GLN A 345 -14.34 14.82 -24.93
CA GLN A 345 -13.62 14.19 -23.81
C GLN A 345 -12.38 13.43 -24.28
N ASP A 346 -12.49 12.68 -25.38
CA ASP A 346 -11.37 11.93 -25.97
C ASP A 346 -10.28 12.86 -26.55
N LYS A 347 -10.67 14.00 -27.11
CA LYS A 347 -9.74 15.06 -27.55
C LYS A 347 -9.03 15.69 -26.35
N LEU A 348 -9.75 15.98 -25.27
CA LEU A 348 -9.20 16.56 -24.04
C LEU A 348 -8.13 15.66 -23.40
N ALA A 349 -8.24 14.34 -23.55
CA ALA A 349 -7.26 13.37 -23.06
C ALA A 349 -5.92 13.40 -23.82
N ASN A 350 -5.88 13.92 -25.06
CA ASN A 350 -4.73 13.84 -25.96
C ASN A 350 -4.07 15.20 -26.27
N VAL A 351 -4.56 16.30 -25.69
CA VAL A 351 -4.22 17.68 -26.07
C VAL A 351 -3.39 18.40 -25.01
N GLY A 352 -2.55 19.36 -25.44
CA GLY A 352 -1.68 20.17 -24.57
C GLY A 352 -2.39 21.36 -23.89
N ASP A 353 -1.71 22.00 -22.93
CA ASP A 353 -2.31 22.94 -21.96
C ASP A 353 -3.03 24.18 -22.55
N PHE A 354 -2.70 24.62 -23.77
CA PHE A 354 -3.28 25.84 -24.36
C PHE A 354 -4.66 25.60 -25.01
N GLU A 355 -4.81 24.49 -25.74
CA GLU A 355 -6.07 24.10 -26.39
C GLU A 355 -7.04 23.42 -25.40
N ARG A 356 -6.52 22.98 -24.25
CA ARG A 356 -7.31 22.33 -23.19
C ARG A 356 -8.41 23.23 -22.64
N LEU A 357 -8.12 24.53 -22.43
CA LEU A 357 -9.08 25.45 -21.82
C LEU A 357 -10.26 25.76 -22.76
N GLU A 358 -10.01 25.88 -24.06
CA GLU A 358 -11.05 26.04 -25.08
C GLU A 358 -11.92 24.78 -25.18
N LEU A 359 -11.30 23.59 -25.22
CA LEU A 359 -12.03 22.31 -25.23
C LEU A 359 -12.81 22.05 -23.93
N GLU A 360 -12.30 22.48 -22.77
CA GLU A 360 -13.02 22.39 -21.49
C GLU A 360 -14.28 23.28 -21.49
N ASN A 361 -14.20 24.47 -22.09
CA ASN A 361 -15.35 25.35 -22.22
C ASN A 361 -16.39 24.81 -23.22
N GLU A 362 -15.94 24.33 -24.39
CA GLU A 362 -16.83 23.68 -25.36
C GLU A 362 -17.50 22.42 -24.79
N LEU A 363 -16.75 21.61 -24.02
CA LEU A 363 -17.28 20.45 -23.34
C LEU A 363 -18.36 20.83 -22.32
N ALA A 364 -18.15 21.91 -21.55
CA ALA A 364 -19.12 22.39 -20.58
C ALA A 364 -20.43 22.84 -21.27
N GLU A 365 -20.33 23.59 -22.37
CA GLU A 365 -21.51 24.02 -23.15
C GLU A 365 -22.29 22.84 -23.72
N GLU A 366 -21.62 21.83 -24.28
CA GLU A 366 -22.27 20.63 -24.82
C GLU A 366 -22.85 19.72 -23.73
N GLN A 367 -22.22 19.67 -22.54
CA GLN A 367 -22.79 18.98 -21.38
C GLN A 367 -24.07 19.64 -20.88
N GLU A 368 -24.12 20.97 -20.82
CA GLU A 368 -25.34 21.71 -20.45
C GLU A 368 -26.47 21.49 -21.46
N ARG A 369 -26.17 21.50 -22.76
CA ARG A 369 -27.15 21.20 -23.83
C ARG A 369 -27.72 19.78 -23.70
N LYS A 370 -26.87 18.80 -23.44
CA LYS A 370 -27.27 17.41 -23.20
C LYS A 370 -28.17 17.29 -21.98
N GLU A 371 -27.81 17.90 -20.85
CA GLU A 371 -28.64 17.88 -19.64
C GLU A 371 -30.00 18.51 -19.88
N PHE A 372 -30.04 19.61 -20.64
CA PHE A 372 -31.30 20.26 -21.02
C PHE A 372 -32.18 19.34 -21.86
N LEU A 373 -31.62 18.68 -22.89
CA LEU A 373 -32.36 17.73 -23.72
C LEU A 373 -32.86 16.52 -22.94
N ASP A 374 -32.05 15.93 -22.06
CA ASP A 374 -32.47 14.80 -21.20
C ASP A 374 -33.67 15.20 -20.31
N ARG A 375 -33.64 16.41 -19.72
CA ARG A 375 -34.76 16.93 -18.91
C ARG A 375 -36.01 17.22 -19.75
N THR A 376 -35.88 17.71 -20.98
CA THR A 376 -37.06 17.93 -21.83
C THR A 376 -37.64 16.62 -22.37
N LEU A 377 -36.79 15.67 -22.75
CA LEU A 377 -37.20 14.37 -23.28
C LEU A 377 -37.94 13.52 -22.24
N THR A 378 -37.52 13.55 -20.98
CA THR A 378 -38.25 12.87 -19.90
C THR A 378 -39.68 13.40 -19.75
N GLY A 379 -39.87 14.72 -19.80
CA GLY A 379 -41.20 15.35 -19.80
C GLY A 379 -42.02 15.02 -21.05
N GLN A 380 -41.40 15.01 -22.22
CA GLN A 380 -42.07 14.70 -23.49
C GLN A 380 -42.45 13.22 -23.61
N ARG A 381 -41.59 12.29 -23.18
CA ARG A 381 -41.89 10.85 -23.10
C ARG A 381 -43.10 10.60 -22.22
N ARG A 382 -43.18 11.29 -21.07
CA ARG A 382 -44.35 11.22 -20.20
C ARG A 382 -45.62 11.74 -20.90
N ASN A 383 -45.55 12.88 -21.58
CA ASN A 383 -46.68 13.44 -22.33
C ASN A 383 -47.14 12.50 -23.47
N LEU A 384 -46.19 11.91 -24.19
CA LEU A 384 -46.45 10.93 -25.23
C LEU A 384 -47.18 9.70 -24.66
N LYS A 385 -46.72 9.16 -23.53
CA LYS A 385 -47.41 8.08 -22.80
C LYS A 385 -48.81 8.48 -22.37
N GLU A 386 -48.98 9.66 -21.77
CA GLU A 386 -50.31 10.16 -21.33
C GLU A 386 -51.29 10.27 -22.52
N ARG A 387 -50.82 10.73 -23.70
CA ARG A 387 -51.67 10.81 -24.91
C ARG A 387 -51.95 9.44 -25.54
N GLN A 388 -51.00 8.50 -25.51
CA GLN A 388 -51.23 7.12 -25.93
C GLN A 388 -52.30 6.46 -25.05
N GLU A 389 -52.24 6.67 -23.74
CA GLU A 389 -53.23 6.14 -22.80
C GLU A 389 -54.63 6.70 -23.08
N ILE A 390 -54.75 8.01 -23.29
CA ILE A 390 -56.01 8.66 -23.69
C ILE A 390 -56.55 8.02 -24.97
N LEU A 391 -55.72 7.86 -25.99
CA LEU A 391 -56.12 7.27 -27.27
C LEU A 391 -56.59 5.80 -27.14
N LEU A 392 -55.91 5.01 -26.32
CA LEU A 392 -56.32 3.62 -26.02
C LEU A 392 -57.68 3.58 -25.30
N GLN A 393 -57.93 4.49 -24.36
CA GLN A 393 -59.22 4.59 -23.69
C GLN A 393 -60.34 4.97 -24.67
N HIS A 394 -60.10 5.92 -25.59
CA HIS A 394 -61.05 6.25 -26.66
C HIS A 394 -61.31 5.08 -27.62
N LEU A 395 -60.26 4.32 -27.99
CA LEU A 395 -60.40 3.12 -28.82
C LEU A 395 -61.19 2.02 -28.11
N ARG A 396 -61.01 1.83 -26.80
CA ARG A 396 -61.80 0.88 -26.00
C ARG A 396 -63.27 1.27 -25.97
N VAL A 397 -63.58 2.55 -25.74
CA VAL A 397 -64.99 3.03 -25.76
C VAL A 397 -65.60 2.86 -27.14
N LEU A 398 -64.86 3.14 -28.22
CA LEU A 398 -65.30 2.89 -29.59
C LEU A 398 -65.57 1.40 -29.84
N ARG A 399 -64.63 0.51 -29.49
CA ARG A 399 -64.77 -0.95 -29.68
C ARG A 399 -65.94 -1.54 -28.90
N ARG A 400 -66.15 -1.09 -27.65
CA ARG A 400 -67.32 -1.45 -26.83
C ARG A 400 -68.63 -1.04 -27.50
N ARG A 401 -68.70 0.18 -28.05
CA ARG A 401 -69.89 0.70 -28.75
C ARG A 401 -70.11 0.08 -30.13
N GLN A 402 -69.06 -0.40 -30.78
CA GLN A 402 -69.13 -1.15 -32.04
C GLN A 402 -69.50 -2.64 -31.84
N GLY A 403 -69.68 -3.09 -30.59
CA GLY A 403 -70.19 -4.43 -30.27
C GLY A 403 -69.14 -5.54 -30.29
N VAL A 404 -67.84 -5.21 -30.26
CA VAL A 404 -66.77 -6.20 -30.11
C VAL A 404 -66.58 -6.47 -28.61
N MET A 405 -67.14 -7.59 -28.13
CA MET A 405 -66.89 -8.09 -26.78
C MET A 405 -65.46 -8.63 -26.72
N GLU A 406 -64.55 -7.90 -26.07
CA GLU A 406 -63.25 -8.45 -25.68
C GLU A 406 -63.47 -9.43 -24.53
N PHE A 407 -63.04 -10.68 -24.72
CA PHE A 407 -62.86 -11.62 -23.62
C PHE A 407 -61.74 -11.06 -22.74
N ASP A 408 -62.11 -10.40 -21.64
CA ASP A 408 -61.18 -10.15 -20.53
C ASP A 408 -60.78 -11.51 -19.95
N GLY A 409 -59.70 -12.07 -20.49
CA GLY A 409 -58.93 -13.07 -19.77
C GLY A 409 -58.45 -12.40 -18.50
N GLN A 410 -58.99 -12.84 -17.36
CA GLN A 410 -58.48 -12.56 -16.03
C GLN A 410 -57.01 -12.95 -15.96
N THR A 411 -56.13 -12.07 -16.42
CA THR A 411 -54.75 -12.06 -15.97
C THR A 411 -54.82 -11.42 -14.58
N PRO A 412 -54.32 -12.09 -13.52
CA PRO A 412 -54.28 -11.47 -12.22
C PRO A 412 -53.46 -10.19 -12.37
N THR A 413 -54.08 -9.05 -12.12
CA THR A 413 -53.42 -7.75 -12.01
C THR A 413 -52.41 -7.84 -10.88
N ILE A 414 -51.15 -8.15 -11.21
CA ILE A 414 -50.05 -8.15 -10.26
C ILE A 414 -49.73 -6.69 -9.97
N ASN A 415 -50.16 -6.20 -8.81
CA ASN A 415 -49.81 -4.86 -8.36
C ASN A 415 -48.31 -4.83 -8.01
N LEU A 416 -47.52 -4.12 -8.83
CA LEU A 416 -46.06 -3.98 -8.68
C LEU A 416 -45.67 -2.76 -7.83
N ASP A 417 -46.58 -1.84 -7.51
CA ASP A 417 -46.34 -0.67 -6.66
C ASP A 417 -45.67 -0.99 -5.31
N PRO A 418 -46.03 -2.06 -4.56
CA PRO A 418 -45.35 -2.36 -3.31
C PRO A 418 -43.87 -2.70 -3.51
N ILE A 419 -43.50 -3.28 -4.66
CA ILE A 419 -42.11 -3.61 -4.99
C ILE A 419 -41.35 -2.34 -5.40
N VAL A 420 -41.99 -1.45 -6.15
CA VAL A 420 -41.42 -0.15 -6.54
C VAL A 420 -41.17 0.73 -5.31
N VAL A 421 -42.14 0.86 -4.41
CA VAL A 421 -41.98 1.61 -3.15
C VAL A 421 -40.86 0.99 -2.29
N GLN A 422 -40.78 -0.35 -2.23
CA GLN A 422 -39.66 -1.00 -1.56
C GLN A 422 -38.33 -0.59 -2.23
N LEU A 423 -38.17 -0.73 -3.56
CA LEU A 423 -36.95 -0.35 -4.26
C LEU A 423 -36.55 1.11 -4.04
N GLU A 424 -37.49 2.04 -4.00
CA GLU A 424 -37.22 3.44 -3.67
C GLU A 424 -36.72 3.61 -2.24
N THR A 425 -37.25 2.87 -1.27
CA THR A 425 -36.71 2.90 0.09
C THR A 425 -35.31 2.29 0.19
N TRP A 426 -35.02 1.26 -0.62
CA TRP A 426 -33.68 0.66 -0.72
C TRP A 426 -32.69 1.61 -1.40
N GLU A 427 -33.07 2.25 -2.51
CA GLU A 427 -32.28 3.26 -3.22
C GLU A 427 -31.91 4.43 -2.28
N ASN A 428 -32.90 4.96 -1.56
CA ASN A 428 -32.66 6.04 -0.61
C ASN A 428 -31.68 5.66 0.51
N LYS A 429 -31.76 4.43 1.03
CA LYS A 429 -30.80 3.92 2.03
C LYS A 429 -29.39 3.79 1.45
N VAL A 430 -29.27 3.24 0.24
CA VAL A 430 -27.97 3.07 -0.45
C VAL A 430 -27.34 4.44 -0.77
N ILE A 431 -28.13 5.42 -1.19
CA ILE A 431 -27.68 6.81 -1.41
C ILE A 431 -27.19 7.45 -0.10
N GLN A 432 -27.87 7.21 1.03
CA GLN A 432 -27.42 7.73 2.33
C GLN A 432 -26.09 7.08 2.76
N GLU A 433 -25.94 5.77 2.59
CA GLU A 433 -24.69 5.06 2.88
C GLU A 433 -23.55 5.54 1.97
N GLN A 434 -23.82 5.78 0.68
CA GLN A 434 -22.85 6.35 -0.26
C GLN A 434 -22.37 7.74 0.18
N LYS A 435 -23.30 8.64 0.57
CA LYS A 435 -22.96 9.97 1.06
C LYS A 435 -22.12 9.91 2.35
N ALA A 436 -22.48 9.04 3.28
CA ALA A 436 -21.70 8.84 4.51
C ALA A 436 -20.28 8.35 4.19
N LEU A 437 -20.14 7.31 3.36
CA LEU A 437 -18.85 6.79 2.93
C LEU A 437 -18.02 7.84 2.18
N ALA A 438 -18.63 8.67 1.33
CA ALA A 438 -17.95 9.74 0.61
C ALA A 438 -17.37 10.79 1.58
N THR A 439 -18.13 11.19 2.61
CA THR A 439 -17.62 12.13 3.62
C THR A 439 -16.49 11.53 4.48
N GLU A 440 -16.59 10.25 4.84
CA GLU A 440 -15.51 9.54 5.55
C GLU A 440 -14.25 9.44 4.69
N ILE A 441 -14.37 9.15 3.40
CA ILE A 441 -13.24 9.10 2.45
C ILE A 441 -12.58 10.47 2.31
N GLN A 442 -13.35 11.56 2.25
CA GLN A 442 -12.82 12.93 2.21
C GLN A 442 -12.04 13.26 3.48
N HIS A 443 -12.59 12.94 4.66
CA HIS A 443 -11.89 13.13 5.93
C HIS A 443 -10.59 12.31 6.00
N LEU A 444 -10.61 11.04 5.55
CA LEU A 444 -9.44 10.19 5.49
C LEU A 444 -8.38 10.72 4.52
N HIS A 445 -8.76 11.25 3.35
CA HIS A 445 -7.80 11.89 2.44
C HIS A 445 -7.08 13.04 3.12
N LYS A 446 -7.83 13.94 3.78
CA LYS A 446 -7.23 15.08 4.49
C LYS A 446 -6.29 14.62 5.60
N SER A 447 -6.67 13.61 6.38
CA SER A 447 -5.82 12.98 7.41
C SER A 447 -4.54 12.38 6.82
N VAL A 448 -4.64 11.69 5.68
CA VAL A 448 -3.49 11.10 4.97
C VAL A 448 -2.55 12.19 4.45
N GLU A 449 -3.09 13.29 3.92
CA GLU A 449 -2.30 14.44 3.49
C GLU A 449 -1.58 15.14 4.65
N GLU A 450 -2.27 15.34 5.78
CA GLU A 450 -1.70 15.91 7.00
C GLU A 450 -0.57 15.04 7.57
N THR A 451 -0.78 13.72 7.66
CA THR A 451 0.25 12.76 8.11
C THR A 451 1.41 12.65 7.13
N GLN A 452 1.16 12.72 5.82
CA GLN A 452 2.22 12.74 4.80
C GLN A 452 3.06 14.02 4.90
N ALA A 453 2.44 15.17 5.13
CA ALA A 453 3.15 16.44 5.32
C ALA A 453 4.02 16.40 6.59
N MET A 454 3.48 15.84 7.69
CA MET A 454 4.22 15.63 8.94
C MET A 454 5.42 14.70 8.75
N ILE A 455 5.25 13.56 8.05
CA ILE A 455 6.35 12.64 7.73
C ILE A 455 7.45 13.35 6.93
N LYS A 456 7.09 14.14 5.92
CA LYS A 456 8.08 14.91 5.14
C LYS A 456 8.87 15.88 6.01
N GLN A 457 8.19 16.58 6.93
CA GLN A 457 8.86 17.47 7.88
C GLN A 457 9.83 16.69 8.78
N LEU A 458 9.37 15.59 9.39
CA LEU A 458 10.20 14.76 10.25
C LEU A 458 11.39 14.13 9.51
N ASP A 459 11.21 13.64 8.26
CA ASP A 459 12.31 13.12 7.43
C ASP A 459 13.36 14.22 7.16
N THR A 460 12.93 15.46 6.89
CA THR A 460 13.87 16.58 6.67
C THR A 460 14.60 16.99 7.95
N GLU A 461 13.91 17.03 9.09
CA GLU A 461 14.53 17.33 10.38
C GLU A 461 15.52 16.24 10.80
N GLN A 462 15.16 14.97 10.62
CA GLN A 462 16.05 13.84 10.89
C GLN A 462 17.30 13.94 10.02
N ALA A 463 17.16 14.14 8.71
CA ALA A 463 18.30 14.26 7.80
C ALA A 463 19.24 15.43 8.17
N GLN A 464 18.70 16.56 8.65
CA GLN A 464 19.51 17.68 9.13
C GLN A 464 20.23 17.35 10.43
N LYS A 465 19.53 16.77 11.41
CA LYS A 465 20.12 16.38 12.70
C LYS A 465 21.21 15.30 12.53
N THR A 466 21.00 14.32 11.65
CA THR A 466 22.01 13.29 11.36
C THR A 466 23.27 13.91 10.76
N LYS A 467 23.15 14.81 9.78
CA LYS A 467 24.31 15.51 9.20
C LYS A 467 25.06 16.38 10.22
N GLN A 468 24.32 17.06 11.11
CA GLN A 468 24.94 17.84 12.18
C GLN A 468 25.70 16.94 13.16
N LEU A 469 25.13 15.80 13.55
CA LEU A 469 25.80 14.84 14.42
C LEU A 469 27.00 14.17 13.78
N GLU A 470 26.97 13.86 12.48
CA GLU A 470 28.14 13.34 11.76
C GLU A 470 29.32 14.32 11.86
N GLY A 471 29.07 15.61 11.60
CA GLY A 471 30.11 16.64 11.74
C GLY A 471 30.61 16.82 13.18
N GLU A 472 29.71 16.83 14.17
CA GLU A 472 30.12 16.91 15.58
C GLU A 472 30.86 15.66 16.06
N ARG A 473 30.51 14.48 15.54
CA ARG A 473 31.20 13.22 15.82
C ARG A 473 32.62 13.23 15.25
N GLU A 474 32.82 13.70 14.03
CA GLU A 474 34.16 13.85 13.43
C GLU A 474 35.03 14.80 14.26
N ASN A 475 34.47 15.93 14.68
CA ASN A 475 35.17 16.89 15.55
C ASN A 475 35.53 16.28 16.91
N TRP A 476 34.62 15.52 17.51
CA TRP A 476 34.86 14.83 18.78
C TRP A 476 35.93 13.74 18.65
N GLN A 477 35.92 12.97 17.55
CA GLN A 477 36.96 11.97 17.27
C GLN A 477 38.33 12.62 17.10
N GLN A 478 38.41 13.76 16.39
CA GLN A 478 39.65 14.52 16.27
C GLN A 478 40.14 15.01 17.63
N ALA A 479 39.25 15.58 18.46
CA ALA A 479 39.59 16.03 19.81
C ALA A 479 40.04 14.87 20.71
N GLN A 480 39.45 13.68 20.57
CA GLN A 480 39.88 12.47 21.29
C GLN A 480 41.29 12.03 20.89
N VAL A 481 41.63 12.09 19.59
CA VAL A 481 42.97 11.79 19.09
C VAL A 481 43.99 12.81 19.61
N GLU A 482 43.67 14.10 19.60
CA GLU A 482 44.53 15.15 20.16
C GLU A 482 44.79 14.95 21.66
N VAL A 483 43.76 14.62 22.44
CA VAL A 483 43.91 14.29 23.86
C VAL A 483 44.78 13.06 24.06
N ALA A 484 44.60 12.01 23.26
CA ALA A 484 45.41 10.80 23.33
C ALA A 484 46.90 11.08 23.03
N GLN A 485 47.19 11.92 22.03
CA GLN A 485 48.56 12.34 21.72
C GLN A 485 49.20 13.11 22.89
N LEU A 486 48.45 14.00 23.53
CA LEU A 486 48.93 14.76 24.69
C LEU A 486 49.11 13.89 25.93
N GLN A 487 48.25 12.89 26.15
CA GLN A 487 48.40 11.89 27.20
C GLN A 487 49.66 11.04 27.00
N VAL A 488 49.88 10.52 25.78
CA VAL A 488 51.11 9.77 25.45
C VAL A 488 52.35 10.62 25.69
N ARG A 489 52.33 11.90 25.28
CA ARG A 489 53.43 12.83 25.53
C ARG A 489 53.67 13.05 27.03
N LEU A 490 52.61 13.19 27.82
CA LEU A 490 52.68 13.33 29.28
C LEU A 490 53.26 12.06 29.94
N ASP A 491 52.83 10.88 29.53
CA ASP A 491 53.33 9.60 30.05
C ASP A 491 54.82 9.41 29.74
N LEU A 492 55.26 9.81 28.55
CA LEU A 492 56.68 9.81 28.19
C LEU A 492 57.51 10.75 29.08
N TYR A 493 56.99 11.94 29.41
CA TYR A 493 57.66 12.87 30.34
C TYR A 493 57.65 12.35 31.78
N GLU A 494 56.52 11.85 32.28
CA GLU A 494 56.43 11.31 33.65
C GLU A 494 57.34 10.07 33.84
N ASN A 495 57.40 9.17 32.85
CA ASN A 495 58.24 7.96 32.90
C ASN A 495 59.74 8.25 32.80
N THR A 496 60.13 9.43 32.30
CA THR A 496 61.54 9.79 32.11
C THR A 496 62.07 10.71 33.20
N LEU A 497 61.24 11.61 33.73
CA LEU A 497 61.63 12.55 34.76
C LEU A 497 61.53 11.98 36.18
N LYS A 498 60.49 11.19 36.51
CA LYS A 498 60.34 10.57 37.85
C LYS A 498 61.53 9.69 38.27
N PRO A 499 62.15 8.86 37.39
CA PRO A 499 63.31 8.05 37.75
C PRO A 499 64.59 8.86 37.95
N LEU A 500 64.68 10.09 37.41
CA LEU A 500 65.86 10.96 37.54
C LEU A 500 65.81 11.82 38.82
N GLU A 501 64.61 12.07 39.34
CA GLU A 501 64.40 12.85 40.57
C GLU A 501 64.98 12.17 41.82
N ARG A 502 64.78 10.86 41.99
CA ARG A 502 65.33 10.09 43.12
C ARG A 502 66.86 10.09 43.18
N PRO A 503 67.60 9.67 42.14
CA PRO A 503 69.05 9.63 42.17
C PRO A 503 69.65 11.04 42.27
N MET A 504 69.02 12.08 41.70
CA MET A 504 69.50 13.45 41.87
C MET A 504 69.34 13.96 43.31
N ASN A 505 68.21 13.66 43.95
CA ASN A 505 68.00 14.03 45.34
C ASN A 505 68.90 13.23 46.29
N GLU A 506 69.16 11.97 45.97
CA GLU A 506 70.05 11.10 46.74
C GLU A 506 71.52 11.51 46.57
N THR A 507 71.99 11.83 45.36
CA THR A 507 73.34 12.37 45.16
C THR A 507 73.51 13.74 45.81
N LYS A 508 72.48 14.61 45.77
CA LYS A 508 72.47 15.86 46.52
C LYS A 508 72.61 15.62 48.03
N HIS A 509 71.85 14.68 48.57
CA HIS A 509 71.89 14.36 50.00
C HIS A 509 73.25 13.78 50.41
N GLN A 510 73.80 12.84 49.64
CA GLN A 510 75.12 12.25 49.90
C GLN A 510 76.24 13.29 49.78
N LEU A 511 76.20 14.17 48.77
CA LEU A 511 77.16 15.27 48.63
C LEU A 511 77.00 16.33 49.73
N GLY A 512 75.77 16.56 50.22
CA GLY A 512 75.51 17.42 51.37
C GLY A 512 76.09 16.86 52.68
N ILE A 513 75.87 15.58 52.95
CA ILE A 513 76.45 14.87 54.10
C ILE A 513 77.99 14.91 54.03
N LEU A 514 78.58 14.68 52.85
CA LEU A 514 80.03 14.74 52.67
C LEU A 514 80.58 16.17 52.79
N GLY A 515 79.82 17.18 52.38
CA GLY A 515 80.15 18.59 52.59
C GLY A 515 80.17 18.96 54.08
N GLU A 516 79.20 18.48 54.87
CA GLU A 516 79.18 18.62 56.33
C GLU A 516 80.33 17.85 57.01
N TRP A 517 80.75 16.72 56.45
CA TRP A 517 81.86 15.91 56.97
C TRP A 517 83.25 16.52 56.71
N LEU A 518 83.41 17.26 55.61
CA LEU A 518 84.64 17.96 55.24
C LEU A 518 84.77 19.33 55.91
N ASN A 519 83.65 19.95 56.31
CA ASN A 519 83.60 21.14 57.18
C ASN A 519 82.75 20.85 58.43
N PRO A 520 83.24 20.04 59.38
CA PRO A 520 82.70 20.08 60.72
C PRO A 520 83.10 21.43 61.31
N SER A 521 82.11 22.24 61.67
CA SER A 521 82.28 23.52 62.37
C SER A 521 83.44 23.58 63.35
#